data_AF-A0A1A9ETA0-F1
#
_entry.id   AF-A0A1A9ETA0-F1
#
_cell.length_a   1.000
_cell.length_b   1.000
_cell.length_c   1.000
_cell.angle_alpha   90.00
_cell.angle_beta   90.00
_cell.angle_gamma   90.00
#
_symmetry.space_group_name_H-M   'P 1'
#
loop_
_entity.id
_entity.type
_entity.pdbx_description
1 polymer ?
#
loop_
_entity_poly.entity_id
_entity_poly.type
_entity_poly.pdbx_seq_one_letter_code
_entity_poly.pdbx_strand_id
1 'polypeptide(L)' 'MDHNKLSTQLKQLLKQGYSKDEIRNLIIAPRAAVEQALCELQSQHNQQQQQARILRGQADFAISLRR' A
#
# COMPACT_ATOMS: atom_id res chain seq x y z
N MET A 1 1.32 -0.44 21.02
CA MET A 1 2.03 0.27 19.94
C MET A 1 1.25 0.02 18.66
N ASP A 2 0.57 1.05 18.15
CA ASP A 2 -0.46 0.91 17.12
C ASP A 2 0.13 0.53 15.76
N HIS A 3 -0.20 -0.67 15.27
CA HIS A 3 0.22 -1.20 13.95
C HIS A 3 -0.07 -0.21 12.80
N ASN A 4 -1.16 0.54 12.92
CA ASN A 4 -1.54 1.60 11.98
C ASN A 4 -0.56 2.78 11.91
N LYS A 5 0.09 3.15 13.03
CA LYS A 5 1.08 4.24 13.04
C LYS A 5 2.36 3.83 12.32
N LEU A 6 2.81 2.59 12.54
CA LEU A 6 3.97 2.02 11.85
C LEU A 6 3.75 1.95 10.33
N SER A 7 2.57 1.48 9.89
CA SER A 7 2.23 1.43 8.47
C SER A 7 2.17 2.83 7.85
N THR A 8 1.68 3.83 8.59
CA THR A 8 1.62 5.22 8.11
C THR A 8 3.02 5.84 8.00
N GLN A 9 3.90 5.61 8.98
CA GLN A 9 5.30 6.03 8.93
C GLN A 9 6.04 5.36 7.77
N LEU A 10 5.82 4.06 7.55
CA LEU A 10 6.38 3.32 6.42
C LEU A 10 5.92 3.89 5.07
N LYS A 11 4.63 4.22 4.93
CA LYS A 11 4.11 4.90 3.72
C LYS A 11 4.81 6.24 3.49
N GLN A 12 5.03 7.02 4.55
CA GLN A 12 5.68 8.32 4.44
C GLN A 12 7.15 8.19 4.05
N LEU A 13 7.89 7.26 4.66
CA LEU A 13 9.29 7.01 4.30
C LEU A 13 9.44 6.51 2.86
N LEU A 14 8.57 5.58 2.43
CA LEU A 14 8.55 5.13 1.03
C LEU A 14 8.24 6.28 0.06
N LYS A 15 7.33 7.20 0.42
CA LYS A 15 7.02 8.39 -0.39
C LYS A 15 8.18 9.38 -0.45
N GLN A 16 9.01 9.44 0.58
CA GLN A 16 10.20 10.30 0.63
C GLN A 16 11.38 9.73 -0.17
N GLY A 17 11.25 8.50 -0.71
CA GLY A 17 12.28 7.87 -1.53
C GLY A 17 13.28 7.02 -0.73
N TYR A 18 13.02 6.78 0.55
CA TYR A 18 13.88 5.90 1.35
C TYR A 18 13.78 4.45 0.86
N SER A 19 14.93 3.81 0.73
CA SER A 19 15.03 2.39 0.43
C SER A 19 14.54 1.54 1.59
N LYS A 20 14.13 0.30 1.31
CA LYS A 20 13.70 -0.66 2.34
C LYS A 20 14.76 -0.87 3.42
N ASP A 21 16.05 -0.82 3.07
CA ASP A 21 17.15 -0.95 4.02
C ASP A 21 17.35 0.29 4.89
N GLU A 22 17.19 1.50 4.33
CA GLU A 22 17.19 2.73 5.14
C GLU A 22 16.01 2.75 6.11
N ILE A 23 14.83 2.33 5.65
CA ILE A 23 13.64 2.20 6.49
C ILE A 23 13.87 1.23 7.66
N ARG A 24 14.52 0.08 7.41
CA ARG A 24 14.88 -0.87 8.46
C ARG A 24 15.84 -0.29 9.49
N ASN A 25 16.73 0.61 9.07
CA ASN A 25 17.70 1.27 9.95
C ASN A 25 17.11 2.50 10.67
N LEU A 26 16.13 3.18 10.07
CA LEU A 26 15.49 4.38 10.61
C LEU A 26 14.38 4.07 11.61
N ILE A 27 13.66 2.96 11.43
CA ILE A 27 12.55 2.60 12.31
C ILE A 27 13.09 1.81 13.50
N ILE A 28 12.90 2.36 14.70
CA ILE A 28 13.11 1.64 15.96
C ILE A 28 11.92 0.71 16.19
N ALA A 29 11.85 -0.39 15.44
CA ALA A 29 10.84 -1.42 15.59
C ALA A 29 11.41 -2.82 15.27
N PRO A 30 10.78 -3.89 15.76
CA PRO A 30 11.18 -5.25 15.41
C PRO A 30 11.17 -5.45 13.90
N ARG A 31 12.24 -6.02 13.34
CA ARG A 31 12.38 -6.26 11.90
C ARG A 31 11.21 -7.05 11.31
N ALA A 32 10.67 -8.00 12.09
CA ALA A 32 9.48 -8.76 11.73
C ALA A 32 8.23 -7.87 11.54
N ALA A 33 8.03 -6.86 12.39
CA ALA A 33 6.91 -5.94 12.29
C ALA A 33 7.04 -5.00 11.08
N VAL A 34 8.27 -4.56 10.77
CA VAL A 34 8.57 -3.74 9.59
C VAL A 34 8.32 -4.54 8.31
N GLU A 35 8.78 -5.78 8.24
CA GLU A 35 8.55 -6.67 7.09
C GLU A 35 7.06 -6.99 6.91
N GLN A 36 6.34 -7.31 7.99
CA GLN A 36 4.89 -7.52 7.92
C GLN A 36 4.17 -6.29 7.39
N ALA A 37 4.46 -5.10 7.91
CA ALA A 37 3.82 -3.88 7.46
C ALA A 37 4.17 -3.52 6.01
N LEU A 38 5.41 -3.78 5.56
CA LEU A 38 5.78 -3.63 4.15
C LEU A 38 5.01 -4.60 3.25
N CYS A 39 4.84 -5.85 3.68
CA CYS A 39 4.11 -6.86 2.94
C CYS A 39 2.61 -6.51 2.85
N GLU A 40 2.01 -6.08 3.96
CA GLU A 40 0.63 -5.60 4.02
C GLU A 40 0.43 -4.38 3.12
N LEU A 41 1.37 -3.44 3.11
CA LEU A 41 1.32 -2.26 2.24
C LEU A 41 1.29 -2.63 0.76
N GLN A 42 2.15 -3.56 0.37
CA GLN A 42 2.26 -4.00 -1.01
C GLN A 42 0.99 -4.76 -1.44
N SER A 43 0.44 -5.59 -0.55
CA SER A 43 -0.82 -6.28 -0.76
C SER A 43 -2.00 -5.30 -0.91
N GLN A 44 -2.10 -4.31 -0.02
CA GLN A 44 -3.12 -3.26 -0.10
C GLN A 44 -3.04 -2.48 -1.41
N HIS A 45 -1.84 -2.12 -1.86
CA HIS A 45 -1.65 -1.40 -3.11
C HIS A 45 -2.11 -2.24 -4.31
N ASN A 46 -1.77 -3.53 -4.34
CA ASN A 46 -2.23 -4.43 -5.40
C ASN A 46 -3.76 -4.60 -5.39
N GLN A 47 -4.36 -4.75 -4.21
CA GLN A 47 -5.81 -4.84 -4.06
C GLN A 47 -6.50 -3.56 -4.57
N GLN A 48 -5.98 -2.38 -4.21
CA GLN A 48 -6.51 -1.11 -4.70
C GLN A 48 -6.42 -0.99 -6.22
N GLN A 49 -5.29 -1.39 -6.83
CA GLN A 49 -5.15 -1.38 -8.28
C GLN A 49 -6.14 -2.35 -8.96
N GLN A 50 -6.32 -3.54 -8.40
CA GLN A 50 -7.25 -4.51 -8.94
C GLN A 50 -8.70 -4.02 -8.82
N GLN A 51 -9.06 -3.44 -7.68
CA GLN A 51 -10.37 -2.84 -7.47
C GLN A 51 -10.63 -1.66 -8.41
N ALA A 52 -9.63 -0.80 -8.63
CA ALA A 52 -9.73 0.30 -9.60
C ALA A 52 -9.96 -0.21 -11.03
N ARG A 53 -9.29 -1.32 -11.43
CA ARG A 53 -9.52 -1.96 -12.74
C ARG A 53 -10.93 -2.51 -12.86
N ILE A 54 -11.43 -3.19 -11.83
CA ILE A 54 -12.79 -3.73 -11.81
C ILE A 54 -13.82 -2.61 -11.92
N LEU A 55 -13.68 -1.55 -11.11
CA LEU A 55 -14.57 -0.39 -11.14
C LEU A 55 -14.57 0.30 -12.50
N ARG A 56 -13.39 0.44 -13.12
CA ARG A 56 -13.29 0.98 -14.48
C ARG A 56 -14.01 0.10 -15.50
N GLY A 57 -13.83 -1.22 -15.43
CA GLY A 57 -14.56 -2.16 -16.29
C GLY A 57 -16.07 -2.10 -16.11
N GLN A 58 -16.56 -1.95 -14.88
CA GLN A 58 -17.99 -1.74 -14.60
C GLN A 58 -18.50 -0.42 -15.18
N ALA A 59 -17.72 0.66 -15.05
CA ALA A 59 -18.07 1.96 -15.62
C ALA A 59 -18.10 1.92 -17.15
N ASP A 60 -17.10 1.32 -17.79
CA ASP A 60 -17.02 1.16 -19.24
C ASP A 60 -18.20 0.32 -19.77
N PHE A 61 -18.56 -0.76 -19.06
CA PHE A 61 -19.73 -1.57 -19.38
C PHE A 61 -21.04 -0.76 -19.26
N ALA A 62 -21.25 -0.05 -18.16
CA ALA A 62 -22.44 0.79 -17.97
C ALA A 62 -22.56 1.91 -19.02
N ILE A 63 -21.44 2.50 -19.44
CA ILE A 63 -21.40 3.49 -20.52
C ILE A 63 -21.81 2.84 -21.85
N SER A 64 -21.29 1.65 -22.14
CA SER A 64 -21.62 0.91 -23.38
C SER A 64 -23.10 0.52 -23.47
N LEU A 65 -23.76 0.23 -22.34
CA LEU A 65 -25.20 -0.09 -22.27
C LEU A 65 -26.14 1.12 -22.39
N ARG A 66 -25.62 2.34 -22.28
CA ARG A 66 -26.42 3.58 -22.38
C ARG A 66 -26.46 4.16 -23.81
N ARG A 67 -25.72 3.56 -24.75
CA ARG A 67 -25.69 3.91 -26.17
C ARG A 67 -26.68 3.06 -26.97
#